data_AF-A0A926X8V6-F1
#
_entry.id   AF-A0A926X8V6-F1
#
_cell.length_a   1.000
_cell.length_b   1.000
_cell.length_c   1.000
_cell.angle_alpha   90.00
_cell.angle_beta   90.00
_cell.angle_gamma   90.00
#
_symmetry.space_group_name_H-M   'P 1'
#
loop_
_entity.id
_entity.type
_entity.pdbx_description
1 polymer ?
#
loop_
_entity_poly.entity_id
_entity_poly.type
_entity_poly.pdbx_seq_one_letter_code
_entity_poly.pdbx_strand_id
1 'polypeptide(L)' 'MTLYKNKYRNESIRCPSWDYSSNGYYFVTICTRDRYCFFGHVAIGKMQLSPAGEIAHRFWHEIPNRDCKLDCVKGQK' A
#
# COMPACT_ATOMS: atom_id res chain seq x y z
N MET A 1 26.37 7.86 4.72
CA MET A 1 25.49 8.82 4.01
C MET A 1 26.08 9.06 2.64
N THR A 2 25.56 8.36 1.64
CA THR A 2 25.96 8.53 0.25
C THR A 2 25.40 9.85 -0.33
N LEU A 3 26.19 10.54 -1.15
CA LEU A 3 25.76 11.74 -1.87
C LEU A 3 25.00 11.31 -3.13
N TYR A 4 23.76 11.77 -3.30
CA TYR A 4 23.01 11.60 -4.55
C TYR A 4 22.63 12.98 -5.10
N LYS A 5 23.03 13.27 -6.35
CA LYS A 5 22.87 14.60 -6.97
C LYS A 5 23.40 15.75 -6.10
N ASN A 6 24.57 15.55 -5.48
CA ASN A 6 25.22 16.52 -4.61
C ASN A 6 24.38 16.98 -3.40
N LYS A 7 23.46 16.11 -2.94
CA LYS A 7 22.67 16.31 -1.72
C LYS A 7 22.78 15.07 -0.84
N TYR A 8 22.91 15.29 0.47
CA TYR A 8 22.77 14.21 1.44
C TYR A 8 21.34 13.68 1.41
N ARG A 9 21.19 12.37 1.28
CA ARG A 9 19.89 11.70 1.37
C ARG A 9 19.98 10.61 2.41
N ASN A 10 18.87 10.37 3.10
CA ASN A 10 18.71 9.10 3.78
C ASN A 10 18.69 7.99 2.72
N GLU A 11 19.40 6.90 3.03
CA GLU A 11 19.37 5.73 2.18
C GLU A 11 17.97 5.11 2.20
N SER A 12 17.66 4.31 1.18
CA SER A 12 16.36 3.64 1.14
C SER A 12 16.25 2.70 2.33
N ILE A 13 15.11 2.73 3.03
CA ILE A 13 14.79 1.72 4.06
C ILE A 13 14.45 0.35 3.44
N ARG A 14 14.30 0.29 2.11
CA ARG A 14 13.99 -0.94 1.39
C ARG A 14 15.19 -1.87 1.43
N CYS A 15 14.95 -3.17 1.58
CA CYS A 15 15.99 -4.19 1.53
C CYS A 15 16.64 -4.17 0.12
N PRO A 16 17.96 -3.90 0.00
CA PRO A 16 18.59 -3.70 -1.30
C PRO A 16 18.53 -4.90 -2.25
N SER A 17 18.47 -6.11 -1.71
CA SER A 17 18.44 -7.36 -2.47
C SER A 17 17.03 -7.89 -2.74
N TRP A 18 15.98 -7.14 -2.39
CA TRP A 18 14.60 -7.56 -2.58
C TRP A 18 13.94 -6.83 -3.74
N ASP A 19 13.45 -7.60 -4.71
CA ASP A 19 12.60 -7.07 -5.77
C ASP A 19 11.16 -6.93 -5.28
N TYR A 20 10.75 -5.71 -4.96
CA TYR A 20 9.39 -5.40 -4.49
C TYR A 20 8.32 -5.52 -5.59
N SER A 21 8.70 -5.75 -6.86
CA SER A 21 7.76 -6.09 -7.94
C SER A 21 7.45 -7.59 -8.02
N SER A 22 8.27 -8.42 -7.37
CA SER A 22 8.04 -9.86 -7.30
C SER A 22 6.83 -10.21 -6.44
N ASN A 23 6.23 -11.36 -6.71
CA ASN A 23 5.11 -11.88 -5.93
C ASN A 23 5.54 -12.09 -4.48
N GLY A 24 4.85 -11.44 -3.55
CA GLY A 24 5.11 -11.55 -2.11
C GLY A 24 3.88 -11.18 -1.29
N TYR A 25 3.87 -11.60 -0.02
CA TYR A 25 2.82 -11.24 0.93
C TYR A 25 3.20 -9.95 1.65
N TYR A 26 2.27 -8.98 1.64
CA TYR A 26 2.44 -7.70 2.30
C TYR A 26 1.29 -7.45 3.27
N PHE A 27 1.61 -6.99 4.47
CA PHE A 27 0.63 -6.46 5.41
C PHE A 27 0.74 -4.94 5.42
N VAL A 28 -0.36 -4.25 5.15
CA VAL A 28 -0.40 -2.78 5.11
C VAL A 28 -1.30 -2.30 6.25
N THR A 29 -0.78 -1.38 7.05
CA THR A 29 -1.56 -0.66 8.07
C THR A 29 -1.51 0.82 7.76
N ILE A 30 -2.65 1.50 7.84
CA ILE A 30 -2.77 2.93 7.53
C ILE A 30 -3.33 3.62 8.77
N CYS A 31 -2.61 4.63 9.26
CA CYS A 31 -3.11 5.53 10.30
C CYS A 31 -3.79 6.73 9.64
N THR A 32 -5.02 7.00 10.03
CA THR A 32 -5.76 8.21 9.66
C THR A 32 -5.26 9.40 10.48
N ARG A 33 -5.56 10.61 10.01
CA ARG A 33 -5.24 11.85 10.73
C ARG A 33 -5.83 11.78 12.14
N ASP A 34 -5.01 12.12 13.13
CA ASP A 34 -5.36 12.13 14.56
C ASP A 34 -5.98 10.82 15.07
N ARG A 35 -5.71 9.70 14.39
CA ARG A 35 -6.28 8.37 14.68
C ARG A 35 -7.81 8.34 14.64
N TYR A 36 -8.43 9.25 13.90
CA TYR A 36 -9.87 9.29 13.75
C TYR A 36 -10.38 8.01 13.06
N CYS A 37 -11.50 7.45 13.53
CA CYS A 37 -12.14 6.26 12.96
C CYS A 37 -12.83 6.58 11.61
N PHE A 38 -12.05 7.04 10.63
CA PHE A 38 -12.54 7.65 9.40
C PHE A 38 -13.29 6.67 8.49
N PHE A 39 -12.83 5.42 8.44
CA PHE A 39 -13.45 4.36 7.65
C PHE A 39 -14.63 3.68 8.36
N GLY A 40 -14.94 4.09 9.60
CA GLY A 40 -15.95 3.45 10.43
C GLY A 40 -15.36 2.92 11.73
N HIS A 41 -16.14 2.11 12.44
CA HIS A 41 -15.81 1.60 13.77
C HIS A 41 -16.07 0.10 13.87
N VAL A 42 -15.44 -0.58 14.82
CA VAL A 42 -15.67 -2.01 15.06
C VAL A 42 -16.72 -2.16 16.16
N ALA A 43 -17.80 -2.88 15.86
CA ALA A 43 -18.83 -3.24 16.82
C ALA A 43 -19.08 -4.75 16.75
N ILE A 44 -19.03 -5.44 17.90
CA ILE A 44 -19.26 -6.89 18.01
C ILE A 44 -18.34 -7.68 17.05
N GLY A 45 -17.06 -7.31 16.99
CA GLY A 45 -16.07 -7.97 16.13
C GLY A 45 -16.24 -7.76 14.63
N LYS A 46 -17.19 -6.92 14.20
CA LYS A 46 -17.43 -6.60 12.79
C LYS A 46 -17.17 -5.13 12.50
N MET A 47 -16.61 -4.86 11.33
CA MET A 47 -16.41 -3.49 10.86
C MET A 47 -17.76 -2.91 10.44
N GLN A 48 -18.15 -1.78 11.04
CA GLN A 48 -19.28 -0.95 10.62
C GLN A 48 -18.72 0.21 9.81
N LEU A 49 -18.89 0.15 8.50
CA LEU A 49 -18.27 1.09 7.57
C LEU A 49 -18.95 2.47 7.62
N SER A 50 -18.14 3.52 7.57
CA SER A 50 -18.63 4.87 7.23
C SER A 50 -18.86 4.99 5.72
N PRO A 51 -19.48 6.06 5.20
CA PRO A 51 -19.57 6.29 3.76
C PRO A 51 -18.20 6.25 3.05
N ALA A 52 -17.15 6.77 3.69
CA ALA A 52 -15.79 6.68 3.16
C ALA A 52 -15.23 5.24 3.25
N GLY A 53 -15.57 4.52 4.32
CA GLY A 53 -15.27 3.10 4.48
C GLY A 53 -15.86 2.23 3.39
N GLU A 54 -17.12 2.46 3.00
CA GLU A 54 -17.78 1.74 1.92
C GLU A 54 -17.06 1.93 0.57
N ILE A 55 -16.64 3.17 0.27
CA ILE A 55 -15.86 3.47 -0.93
C ILE A 55 -14.52 2.74 -0.91
N ALA A 56 -13.80 2.76 0.21
CA ALA A 56 -12.54 2.07 0.38
C ALA A 56 -12.70 0.54 0.25
N HIS A 57 -13.72 -0.01 0.90
CA HIS A 57 -14.05 -1.44 0.87
C HIS A 57 -14.35 -1.91 -0.56
N ARG A 58 -15.19 -1.17 -1.29
CA ARG A 58 -15.50 -1.44 -2.70
C ARG A 58 -14.23 -1.48 -3.54
N PHE A 59 -13.40 -0.43 -3.46
CA PHE A 59 -12.21 -0.35 -4.30
C PHE A 59 -11.16 -1.40 -3.94
N TRP A 60 -11.04 -1.78 -2.66
CA TRP A 60 -10.17 -2.88 -2.24
C TRP A 60 -10.55 -4.20 -2.92
N HIS A 61 -11.85 -4.52 -2.96
CA HIS A 61 -12.35 -5.74 -3.60
C HIS A 61 -12.30 -5.69 -5.13
N GLU A 62 -12.27 -4.50 -5.72
CA GLU A 62 -12.10 -4.33 -7.16
C GLU A 62 -10.64 -4.51 -7.61
N ILE A 63 -9.64 -4.43 -6.73
CA ILE A 63 -8.21 -4.52 -7.11
C ILE A 63 -7.92 -5.75 -7.99
N PRO A 64 -8.38 -6.98 -7.67
CA PRO A 64 -8.12 -8.15 -8.51
C PRO A 64 -8.77 -8.07 -9.89
N ASN A 65 -9.88 -7.35 -10.02
CA ASN A 65 -10.65 -7.21 -11.25
C ASN A 65 -10.20 -6.00 -12.09
N ARG A 66 -9.42 -5.11 -11.50
CA ARG A 66 -8.73 -4.05 -12.24
C ARG A 66 -7.62 -4.75 -12.98
N ASP A 67 -7.78 -4.86 -14.29
CA ASP A 67 -6.74 -5.32 -15.21
C ASP A 67 -5.49 -4.45 -15.00
N CYS A 68 -4.65 -4.90 -14.08
CA CYS A 68 -3.33 -4.37 -13.91
C CYS A 68 -2.47 -5.07 -14.96
N LYS A 69 -2.66 -4.64 -16.21
CA LYS A 69 -1.50 -4.46 -17.09
C LYS A 69 -0.67 -3.33 -16.49
N LEU A 70 -0.15 -3.54 -15.28
CA LEU A 70 1.20 -3.10 -15.04
C LEU A 70 1.95 -3.84 -16.13
N ASP A 71 2.42 -3.08 -17.12
CA ASP A 71 3.59 -3.45 -17.88
C ASP A 71 4.73 -3.63 -16.87
N CYS A 72 4.66 -4.70 -16.05
CA CYS A 72 5.83 -5.42 -15.63
C CYS A 72 6.46 -5.79 -16.94
N VAL A 73 7.33 -4.91 -17.42
CA VAL A 73 8.35 -5.22 -18.41
C VAL A 73 8.93 -6.51 -17.89
N LYS A 74 8.45 -7.62 -18.45
CA LYS A 74 8.95 -8.95 -18.14
C LYS A 74 10.44 -8.79 -18.24
N GLY A 75 11.14 -9.04 -17.14
CA GLY A 75 12.58 -8.91 -17.06
C GLY A 75 13.16 -9.42 -18.37
N GLN A 76 13.67 -8.49 -19.18
CA GLN A 76 14.49 -8.86 -20.30
C GLN A 76 15.76 -9.39 -19.66
N LYS A 77 15.89 -10.70 -19.75
CA LYS A 77 17.16 -11.41 -19.67
C LYS A 77 18.20 -10.71 -20.52
#